data_AF-A0A2M7DLJ6-F1
#
_entry.id   AF-A0A2M7DLJ6-F1
#
_cell.length_a   1.000
_cell.length_b   1.000
_cell.length_c   1.000
_cell.angle_alpha   90.00
_cell.angle_beta   90.00
_cell.angle_gamma   90.00
#
_symmetry.space_group_name_H-M   'P 1'
#
loop_
_entity.id
_entity.type
_entity.pdbx_description
1 polymer ?
#
loop_
_entity_poly.entity_id
_entity_poly.type
_entity_poly.pdbx_seq_one_letter_code
_entity_poly.pdbx_strand_id
1 'polypeptide(L)'
;MSFSIKPIAIAILFAVTCPFLLLAQTPEQVSKITSHYNINYLNQLSADFLERSQSEKASAVAYAKAYNLPITKTLENGSFAELQRVLPDGTLIYYQTNNVNAAKSTRVNHINIGGTTGFNLDGQNMIAYVWDGGHPRVTHQEYDGPGGNNRVTIQDVAAEGGTHLNFHAAHVTGTIAASGFLPAAKGMAPQAKVRGYMWNNDESEATTAAANGMLLSNHSYGWDATTISDQWFGAYQTDARNWDVIMYNAPFYLMVNSAGNDGTDNTSNAFPLLGNPNYDKLNGISTAKNNLVIAAANDANIDANGNLVSVSIASFSSQGPTDDFRIKPDITGNGVGLTS
;
A
#
# COMPACT_ATOMS: atom_id res chain seq x y z
N MET A 1 -55.51 -45.94 7.26
CA MET A 1 -55.00 -44.64 7.75
C MET A 1 -54.39 -43.91 6.56
N SER A 2 -55.05 -42.87 6.07
CA SER A 2 -54.60 -42.06 4.94
C SER A 2 -54.11 -40.72 5.51
N PHE A 3 -52.81 -40.44 5.38
CA PHE A 3 -52.24 -39.15 5.77
C PHE A 3 -52.19 -38.22 4.54
N SER A 4 -52.87 -37.09 4.68
CA SER A 4 -52.85 -35.96 3.74
C SER A 4 -51.76 -34.97 4.17
N ILE A 5 -50.86 -34.60 3.25
CA ILE A 5 -49.90 -33.51 3.45
C ILE A 5 -50.39 -32.30 2.66
N LYS A 6 -50.61 -31.18 3.36
CA LYS A 6 -50.84 -29.86 2.77
C LYS A 6 -49.50 -29.12 2.60
N PRO A 7 -49.28 -28.36 1.52
CA PRO A 7 -48.08 -27.54 1.36
C PRO A 7 -48.22 -26.22 2.12
N ILE A 8 -47.17 -25.82 2.84
CA ILE A 8 -47.04 -24.51 3.47
C ILE A 8 -46.26 -23.62 2.51
N ALA A 9 -46.88 -22.54 2.02
CA ALA A 9 -46.22 -21.52 1.23
C ALA A 9 -45.51 -20.52 2.18
N ILE A 10 -44.19 -20.41 2.05
CA ILE A 10 -43.38 -19.40 2.76
C ILE A 10 -43.19 -18.21 1.82
N ALA A 11 -43.77 -17.06 2.19
CA ALA A 11 -43.56 -15.79 1.50
C ALA A 11 -42.24 -15.16 1.97
N ILE A 12 -41.32 -14.90 1.05
CA ILE A 12 -40.04 -14.23 1.30
C ILE A 12 -40.23 -12.73 1.06
N LEU A 13 -40.02 -11.93 2.10
CA LEU A 13 -40.08 -10.47 2.07
C LEU A 13 -38.72 -9.91 1.64
N PHE A 14 -38.65 -9.27 0.47
CA PHE A 14 -37.46 -8.55 -0.01
C PHE A 14 -37.44 -7.13 0.57
N ALA A 15 -36.48 -6.83 1.45
CA ALA A 15 -36.18 -5.46 1.87
C ALA A 15 -35.13 -4.85 0.94
N VAL A 16 -35.53 -3.84 0.17
CA VAL A 16 -34.65 -3.02 -0.68
C VAL A 16 -34.14 -1.85 0.15
N THR A 17 -32.82 -1.75 0.34
CA THR A 17 -32.18 -0.55 0.90
C THR A 17 -31.42 0.20 -0.20
N CYS A 18 -31.71 1.49 -0.31
CA CYS A 18 -31.21 2.42 -1.32
C CYS A 18 -29.97 3.17 -0.77
N PRO A 19 -28.83 3.26 -1.48
CA PRO A 19 -27.74 4.13 -1.06
C PRO A 19 -27.88 5.52 -1.69
N PHE A 20 -28.07 6.54 -0.88
CA PHE A 20 -27.86 7.94 -1.29
C PHE A 20 -26.36 8.20 -1.39
N LEU A 21 -25.91 8.50 -2.61
CA LEU A 21 -24.55 8.96 -2.95
C LEU A 21 -24.47 10.48 -2.70
N LEU A 22 -23.46 10.94 -1.97
CA LEU A 22 -23.07 12.36 -1.95
C LEU A 22 -21.64 12.51 -2.48
N LEU A 23 -21.51 13.48 -3.38
CA LEU A 23 -20.38 13.70 -4.28
C LEU A 23 -19.30 14.60 -3.65
N ALA A 24 -18.07 14.46 -4.17
CA ALA A 24 -16.88 15.23 -3.82
C ALA A 24 -16.83 16.65 -4.44
N GLN A 25 -15.82 17.43 -4.01
CA GLN A 25 -15.38 18.81 -4.37
C GLN A 25 -16.31 19.66 -5.24
N THR A 26 -16.78 20.80 -4.72
CA THR A 26 -17.64 21.68 -5.53
C THR A 26 -16.82 22.33 -6.65
N PRO A 27 -17.42 22.57 -7.82
CA PRO A 27 -16.76 23.23 -8.95
C PRO A 27 -16.12 24.58 -8.59
N GLU A 28 -16.65 25.33 -7.62
CA GLU A 28 -16.03 26.58 -7.16
C GLU A 28 -14.68 26.38 -6.49
N GLN A 29 -14.49 25.29 -5.74
CA GLN A 29 -13.24 25.00 -5.03
C GLN A 29 -12.15 24.54 -6.00
N VAL A 30 -12.52 23.73 -6.99
CA VAL A 30 -11.64 23.35 -8.11
C VAL A 30 -11.20 24.60 -8.88
N SER A 31 -12.13 25.51 -9.17
CA SER A 31 -11.85 26.77 -9.86
C SER A 31 -10.88 27.67 -9.07
N LYS A 32 -11.01 27.73 -7.74
CA LYS A 32 -10.14 28.55 -6.88
C LYS A 32 -8.73 27.96 -6.68
N ILE A 33 -8.57 26.65 -6.77
CA ILE A 33 -7.26 25.98 -6.67
C ILE A 33 -6.52 26.06 -8.01
N THR A 34 -7.23 25.80 -9.11
CA THR A 34 -6.66 25.83 -10.46
C THR A 34 -6.38 27.24 -10.96
N SER A 35 -6.94 28.28 -10.34
CA SER A 35 -6.70 29.68 -10.70
C SER A 35 -5.25 30.14 -10.52
N HIS A 36 -4.46 29.44 -9.70
CA HIS A 36 -3.03 29.69 -9.50
C HIS A 36 -2.13 28.83 -10.39
N TYR A 37 -2.73 27.90 -11.14
CA TYR A 37 -1.98 27.01 -12.02
C TYR A 37 -1.95 27.60 -13.41
N ASN A 38 -0.84 27.37 -14.11
CA ASN A 38 -0.81 27.60 -15.54
C ASN A 38 -1.55 26.45 -16.23
N ILE A 39 -2.88 26.47 -16.17
CA ILE A 39 -3.74 25.41 -16.69
C ILE A 39 -3.51 25.18 -18.18
N ASN A 40 -3.19 26.24 -18.94
CA ASN A 40 -2.82 26.10 -20.35
C ASN A 40 -1.50 25.31 -20.51
N TYR A 41 -0.48 25.61 -19.72
CA TYR A 41 0.77 24.86 -19.74
C TYR A 41 0.61 23.43 -19.20
N LEU A 42 -0.22 23.20 -18.18
CA LEU A 42 -0.50 21.86 -17.67
C LEU A 42 -1.29 21.02 -18.69
N ASN A 43 -2.25 21.62 -19.39
CA ASN A 43 -2.97 20.96 -20.48
C ASN A 43 -2.04 20.69 -21.67
N GLN A 44 -1.12 21.60 -21.97
CA GLN A 44 -0.09 21.42 -23.00
C GLN A 44 0.87 20.30 -22.61
N LEU A 45 1.41 20.28 -21.38
CA LEU A 45 2.24 19.18 -20.88
C LEU A 45 1.51 17.84 -20.91
N SER A 46 0.22 17.83 -20.54
CA SER A 46 -0.61 16.63 -20.61
C SER A 46 -0.74 16.10 -22.05
N ALA A 47 -1.01 16.99 -23.01
CA ALA A 47 -1.07 16.66 -24.43
C ALA A 47 0.30 16.20 -24.97
N ASP A 48 1.38 16.91 -24.63
CA ASP A 48 2.74 16.62 -25.04
C ASP A 48 3.22 15.26 -24.49
N PHE A 49 2.93 14.94 -23.23
CA PHE A 49 3.27 13.65 -22.62
C PHE A 49 2.43 12.52 -23.21
N LEU A 50 1.15 12.76 -23.49
CA LEU A 50 0.28 11.78 -24.13
C LEU A 50 0.73 11.48 -25.56
N GLU A 51 1.00 12.51 -26.36
CA GLU A 51 1.48 12.38 -27.74
C GLU A 51 2.84 11.68 -27.76
N ARG A 52 3.75 12.10 -26.89
CA ARG A 52 5.07 11.46 -26.76
C ARG A 52 4.94 9.97 -26.39
N SER A 53 4.15 9.65 -25.38
CA SER A 53 3.95 8.25 -24.94
C SER A 53 3.33 7.39 -26.04
N GLN A 54 2.30 7.91 -26.74
CA GLN A 54 1.66 7.23 -27.85
C GLN A 54 2.61 7.05 -29.05
N SER A 55 3.40 8.07 -29.37
CA SER A 55 4.38 8.04 -30.46
C SER A 55 5.53 7.07 -30.16
N GLU A 56 6.08 7.11 -28.95
CA GLU A 56 7.14 6.20 -28.48
C GLU A 56 6.63 4.75 -28.49
N LYS A 57 5.39 4.52 -28.03
CA LYS A 57 4.76 3.19 -28.05
C LYS A 57 4.47 2.70 -29.45
N ALA A 58 3.91 3.54 -30.33
CA ALA A 58 3.64 3.19 -31.72
C ALA A 58 4.95 2.85 -32.46
N SER A 59 6.00 3.65 -32.24
CA SER A 59 7.34 3.41 -32.79
C SER A 59 7.94 2.10 -32.28
N ALA A 60 7.83 1.83 -30.97
CA ALA A 60 8.27 0.56 -30.38
C ALA A 60 7.51 -0.65 -30.93
N VAL A 61 6.20 -0.55 -31.12
CA VAL A 61 5.37 -1.61 -31.71
C VAL A 61 5.71 -1.84 -33.18
N ALA A 62 5.91 -0.77 -33.95
CA ALA A 62 6.32 -0.87 -35.36
C ALA A 62 7.70 -1.50 -35.50
N TYR A 63 8.67 -1.07 -34.68
CA TYR A 63 9.99 -1.66 -34.58
C TYR A 63 9.91 -3.14 -34.20
N ALA A 64 9.14 -3.48 -33.17
CA ALA A 64 8.98 -4.88 -32.76
C ALA A 64 8.38 -5.76 -33.86
N LYS A 65 7.39 -5.26 -34.60
CA LYS A 65 6.81 -5.98 -35.75
C LYS A 65 7.82 -6.16 -36.89
N ALA A 66 8.59 -5.13 -37.23
CA ALA A 66 9.56 -5.17 -38.32
C ALA A 66 10.71 -6.15 -38.06
N TYR A 67 11.13 -6.30 -36.80
CA TYR A 67 12.22 -7.18 -36.38
C TYR A 67 11.75 -8.49 -35.73
N ASN A 68 10.45 -8.79 -35.80
CA ASN A 68 9.83 -9.98 -35.21
C ASN A 68 10.16 -10.18 -33.72
N LEU A 69 10.16 -9.08 -32.97
CA LEU A 69 10.43 -9.04 -31.53
C LEU A 69 9.11 -9.17 -30.73
N PRO A 70 9.14 -9.84 -29.56
CA PRO A 70 7.95 -9.99 -28.74
C PRO A 70 7.51 -8.63 -28.15
N ILE A 71 6.30 -8.19 -28.48
CA ILE A 71 5.71 -6.98 -27.87
C ILE A 71 5.39 -7.23 -26.39
N THR A 72 4.97 -8.44 -26.08
CA THR A 72 4.76 -8.95 -24.72
C THR A 72 5.60 -10.20 -24.52
N LYS A 73 6.12 -10.40 -23.31
CA LYS A 73 6.83 -11.62 -22.94
C LYS A 73 6.52 -12.02 -21.50
N THR A 74 6.45 -13.32 -21.28
CA THR A 74 6.57 -13.90 -19.94
C THR A 74 8.05 -14.15 -19.70
N LEU A 75 8.61 -13.50 -18.68
CA LEU A 75 10.00 -13.69 -18.27
C LEU A 75 10.16 -15.08 -17.65
N GLU A 76 11.40 -15.56 -17.54
CA GLU A 76 11.71 -16.89 -16.98
C GLU A 76 11.19 -17.09 -15.54
N ASN A 77 11.02 -16.00 -14.79
CA ASN A 77 10.42 -15.98 -13.45
C ASN A 77 8.88 -15.92 -13.44
N GLY A 78 8.24 -16.04 -14.60
CA GLY A 78 6.79 -15.98 -14.78
C GLY A 78 6.18 -14.58 -14.71
N SER A 79 6.98 -13.51 -14.60
CA SER A 79 6.47 -12.13 -14.65
C SER A 79 6.16 -11.71 -16.09
N PHE A 80 5.17 -10.83 -16.26
CA PHE A 80 4.82 -10.31 -17.57
C PHE A 80 5.63 -9.04 -17.85
N ALA A 81 6.05 -8.85 -19.09
CA ALA A 81 6.72 -7.65 -19.51
C ALA A 81 6.22 -7.21 -20.89
N GLU A 82 6.05 -5.89 -21.07
CA GLU A 82 5.54 -5.29 -22.30
C GLU A 82 6.47 -4.18 -22.79
N LEU A 83 6.78 -4.20 -24.09
CA LEU A 83 7.62 -3.21 -24.75
C LEU A 83 6.93 -1.85 -24.80
N GLN A 84 7.52 -0.81 -24.23
CA GLN A 84 6.94 0.54 -24.20
C GLN A 84 7.65 1.54 -25.11
N ARG A 85 8.98 1.42 -25.24
CA ARG A 85 9.78 2.35 -26.06
C ARG A 85 11.00 1.64 -26.64
N VAL A 86 11.52 2.19 -27.74
CA VAL A 86 12.80 1.82 -28.33
C VAL A 86 13.67 3.08 -28.36
N LEU A 87 14.88 3.00 -27.81
CA LEU A 87 15.82 4.13 -27.78
C LEU A 87 16.52 4.28 -29.14
N PRO A 88 17.13 5.45 -29.45
CA PRO A 88 17.78 5.67 -30.74
C PRO A 88 18.90 4.68 -31.09
N ASP A 89 19.52 4.06 -30.09
CA ASP A 89 20.55 3.03 -30.25
C ASP A 89 19.97 1.60 -30.45
N GLY A 90 18.65 1.47 -30.53
CA GLY A 90 17.94 0.21 -30.68
C GLY A 90 17.61 -0.49 -29.35
N THR A 91 17.94 0.09 -28.20
CA THR A 91 17.63 -0.51 -26.89
C THR A 91 16.12 -0.60 -26.67
N LEU A 92 15.62 -1.82 -26.45
CA LEU A 92 14.23 -2.10 -26.15
C LEU A 92 13.96 -1.89 -24.66
N ILE A 93 13.01 -1.03 -24.31
CA ILE A 93 12.61 -0.83 -22.92
C ILE A 93 11.27 -1.52 -22.69
N TYR A 94 11.35 -2.65 -21.98
CA TYR A 94 10.20 -3.36 -21.46
C TYR A 94 9.87 -2.86 -20.06
N TYR A 95 8.59 -2.66 -19.78
CA TYR A 95 8.10 -2.52 -18.42
C TYR A 95 7.70 -3.91 -17.90
N GLN A 96 7.93 -4.19 -16.62
CA GLN A 96 7.68 -5.48 -15.97
C GLN A 96 6.67 -5.30 -14.81
N THR A 97 5.97 -6.38 -14.45
CA THR A 97 4.96 -6.43 -13.37
C THR A 97 5.54 -6.62 -11.95
N ASN A 98 5.18 -5.78 -10.94
CA ASN A 98 5.84 -5.82 -9.62
C ASN A 98 5.00 -5.84 -8.29
N ASN A 99 3.66 -5.72 -8.18
CA ASN A 99 2.95 -5.97 -6.88
C ASN A 99 2.73 -7.46 -6.58
N VAL A 100 2.45 -8.20 -7.65
CA VAL A 100 2.22 -9.65 -7.56
C VAL A 100 3.45 -10.37 -6.98
N ASN A 101 4.65 -9.81 -7.14
CA ASN A 101 5.86 -10.32 -6.50
C ASN A 101 5.83 -10.16 -4.98
N ALA A 102 5.28 -9.07 -4.44
CA ALA A 102 5.09 -8.95 -2.99
C ALA A 102 4.07 -9.97 -2.46
N ALA A 103 2.98 -10.18 -3.20
CA ALA A 103 2.02 -11.24 -2.88
C ALA A 103 2.66 -12.65 -2.94
N LYS A 104 3.55 -12.92 -3.90
CA LYS A 104 4.34 -14.16 -3.96
C LYS A 104 5.30 -14.28 -2.77
N SER A 105 6.11 -13.25 -2.51
CA SER A 105 7.11 -13.25 -1.43
C SER A 105 6.51 -13.57 -0.06
N THR A 106 5.30 -13.07 0.18
CA THR A 106 4.54 -13.26 1.42
C THR A 106 3.56 -14.43 1.37
N ARG A 107 3.50 -15.16 0.25
CA ARG A 107 2.54 -16.26 -0.05
C ARG A 107 1.08 -15.86 0.00
N VAL A 108 0.76 -14.56 -0.06
CA VAL A 108 -0.61 -14.07 -0.14
C VAL A 108 -1.33 -14.64 -1.37
N ASN A 109 -0.61 -14.83 -2.48
CA ASN A 109 -1.15 -15.48 -3.68
C ASN A 109 -1.66 -16.92 -3.44
N HIS A 110 -1.13 -17.64 -2.43
CA HIS A 110 -1.59 -18.99 -2.11
C HIS A 110 -2.89 -19.00 -1.30
N ILE A 111 -3.16 -17.94 -0.52
CA ILE A 111 -4.36 -17.83 0.34
C ILE A 111 -5.50 -17.03 -0.31
N ASN A 112 -5.20 -16.17 -1.28
CA ASN A 112 -6.20 -15.47 -2.07
C ASN A 112 -7.14 -16.43 -2.81
N ILE A 113 -8.27 -15.91 -3.29
CA ILE A 113 -9.20 -16.67 -4.13
C ILE A 113 -8.47 -17.24 -5.35
N GLY A 114 -8.63 -18.55 -5.56
CA GLY A 114 -7.95 -19.29 -6.64
C GLY A 114 -6.51 -19.69 -6.30
N GLY A 115 -6.03 -19.41 -5.10
CA GLY A 115 -4.74 -19.87 -4.57
C GLY A 115 -4.75 -21.36 -4.16
N THR A 116 -3.58 -21.88 -3.82
CA THR A 116 -3.37 -23.32 -3.59
C THR A 116 -3.93 -23.84 -2.26
N THR A 117 -4.22 -22.97 -1.29
CA THR A 117 -4.74 -23.42 0.03
C THR A 117 -6.25 -23.62 0.04
N GLY A 118 -6.97 -23.02 -0.91
CA GLY A 118 -8.44 -23.01 -0.93
C GLY A 118 -9.09 -22.14 0.15
N PHE A 119 -8.33 -21.35 0.90
CA PHE A 119 -8.89 -20.47 1.96
C PHE A 119 -9.70 -19.30 1.40
N ASN A 120 -9.43 -18.87 0.17
CA ASN A 120 -10.22 -17.87 -0.54
C ASN A 120 -10.31 -16.51 0.19
N LEU A 121 -9.18 -16.05 0.74
CA LEU A 121 -9.08 -14.83 1.54
C LEU A 121 -8.63 -13.64 0.69
N ASP A 122 -9.57 -12.76 0.33
CA ASP A 122 -9.27 -11.52 -0.40
C ASP A 122 -9.59 -10.26 0.43
N GLY A 123 -9.89 -10.42 1.72
CA GLY A 123 -10.19 -9.31 2.64
C GLY A 123 -11.67 -8.89 2.65
N GLN A 124 -12.58 -9.81 2.32
CA GLN A 124 -14.02 -9.54 2.35
C GLN A 124 -14.45 -9.00 3.72
N ASN A 125 -15.22 -7.91 3.72
CA ASN A 125 -15.71 -7.23 4.92
C ASN A 125 -14.64 -6.68 5.87
N MET A 126 -13.36 -6.70 5.47
CA MET A 126 -12.28 -6.06 6.22
C MET A 126 -12.14 -4.59 5.80
N ILE A 127 -11.78 -3.76 6.77
CA ILE A 127 -11.45 -2.34 6.55
C ILE A 127 -10.01 -2.15 7.04
N ALA A 128 -9.11 -1.76 6.14
CA ALA A 128 -7.79 -1.27 6.51
C ALA A 128 -7.86 0.25 6.73
N TYR A 129 -7.19 0.72 7.77
CA TYR A 129 -7.06 2.15 8.03
C TYR A 129 -5.63 2.56 7.67
N VAL A 130 -5.46 3.61 6.88
CA VAL A 130 -4.16 4.01 6.34
C VAL A 130 -3.92 5.48 6.65
N TRP A 131 -2.91 5.74 7.47
CA TRP A 131 -2.38 7.08 7.69
C TRP A 131 -1.10 7.26 6.86
N ASP A 132 -1.02 8.38 6.15
CA ASP A 132 0.09 8.69 5.24
C ASP A 132 0.29 10.21 5.09
N GLY A 133 1.23 10.65 4.26
CA GLY A 133 1.53 12.08 4.01
C GLY A 133 0.48 12.81 3.17
N GLY A 134 -0.69 12.21 2.96
CA GLY A 134 -1.77 12.72 2.14
C GLY A 134 -2.82 11.64 1.88
N HIS A 135 -3.70 11.91 0.92
CA HIS A 135 -4.83 11.06 0.59
C HIS A 135 -4.60 10.28 -0.71
N PRO A 136 -5.04 9.01 -0.79
CA PRO A 136 -5.16 8.31 -2.06
C PRO A 136 -6.23 8.97 -2.95
N ARG A 137 -6.04 8.92 -4.27
CA ARG A 137 -7.06 9.35 -5.23
C ARG A 137 -8.19 8.34 -5.25
N VAL A 138 -9.26 8.57 -4.49
CA VAL A 138 -10.40 7.66 -4.37
C VAL A 138 -11.03 7.27 -5.72
N THR A 139 -10.91 8.10 -6.76
CA THR A 139 -11.41 7.81 -8.12
C THR A 139 -10.48 6.94 -8.98
N HIS A 140 -9.38 6.44 -8.42
CA HIS A 140 -8.45 5.57 -9.16
C HIS A 140 -9.11 4.23 -9.51
N GLN A 141 -8.88 3.74 -10.73
CA GLN A 141 -9.50 2.51 -11.24
C GLN A 141 -9.23 1.26 -10.37
N GLU A 142 -8.06 1.19 -9.73
CA GLU A 142 -7.71 0.08 -8.82
C GLU A 142 -8.53 0.06 -7.53
N TYR A 143 -9.18 1.16 -7.18
CA TYR A 143 -10.02 1.25 -5.98
C TYR A 143 -11.48 0.90 -6.28
N ASP A 144 -11.81 0.82 -7.56
CA ASP A 144 -13.10 0.31 -7.98
C ASP A 144 -13.15 -1.20 -7.70
N GLY A 145 -14.07 -1.62 -6.84
CA GLY A 145 -14.24 -3.01 -6.47
C GLY A 145 -14.95 -3.83 -7.55
N PRO A 146 -14.96 -5.17 -7.41
CA PRO A 146 -15.86 -6.01 -8.19
C PRO A 146 -17.31 -5.53 -8.00
N GLY A 147 -17.92 -4.99 -9.06
CA GLY A 147 -19.28 -4.45 -9.03
C GLY A 147 -19.44 -2.93 -8.99
N GLY A 148 -18.37 -2.14 -9.18
CA GLY A 148 -18.48 -0.69 -9.44
C GLY A 148 -18.62 0.21 -8.22
N ASN A 149 -18.29 -0.31 -7.03
CA ASN A 149 -18.31 0.47 -5.79
C ASN A 149 -16.87 0.76 -5.35
N ASN A 150 -16.55 2.04 -5.23
CA ASN A 150 -15.28 2.50 -4.71
C ASN A 150 -15.06 1.99 -3.28
N ARG A 151 -13.93 1.32 -3.04
CA ARG A 151 -13.58 0.71 -1.76
C ARG A 151 -12.72 1.60 -0.88
N VAL A 152 -12.27 2.76 -1.38
CA VAL A 152 -11.45 3.70 -0.64
C VAL A 152 -12.25 4.95 -0.28
N THR A 153 -12.22 5.33 0.98
CA THR A 153 -12.87 6.55 1.50
C THR A 153 -11.89 7.38 2.30
N ILE A 154 -11.94 8.71 2.17
CA ILE A 154 -11.17 9.64 2.99
C ILE A 154 -12.00 10.04 4.22
N GLN A 155 -11.39 10.16 5.39
CA GLN A 155 -12.13 10.29 6.67
C GLN A 155 -11.95 11.64 7.38
N ASP A 156 -10.93 12.41 7.00
CA ASP A 156 -10.40 13.58 7.72
C ASP A 156 -10.33 14.83 6.85
N VAL A 157 -10.97 14.82 5.65
CA VAL A 157 -11.03 15.95 4.70
C VAL A 157 -11.31 17.29 5.39
N ALA A 158 -12.22 17.31 6.36
CA ALA A 158 -12.59 18.54 7.07
C ALA A 158 -11.48 19.03 8.02
N ALA A 159 -10.84 18.11 8.76
CA ALA A 159 -9.76 18.42 9.68
C ALA A 159 -8.51 18.92 8.92
N GLU A 160 -8.28 18.37 7.73
CA GLU A 160 -7.14 18.69 6.87
C GLU A 160 -7.39 19.89 5.93
N GLY A 161 -8.55 20.52 6.00
CA GLY A 161 -8.90 21.66 5.15
C GLY A 161 -9.05 21.32 3.66
N GLY A 162 -9.31 20.05 3.34
CA GLY A 162 -9.55 19.57 1.98
C GLY A 162 -8.90 18.22 1.69
N THR A 163 -9.12 17.72 0.47
CA THR A 163 -8.44 16.52 -0.02
C THR A 163 -7.10 16.89 -0.62
N HIS A 164 -6.02 16.45 0.01
CA HIS A 164 -4.64 16.58 -0.46
C HIS A 164 -4.16 15.27 -1.08
N LEU A 165 -4.12 15.16 -2.41
CA LEU A 165 -3.71 13.91 -3.06
C LEU A 165 -2.21 13.67 -2.93
N ASN A 166 -1.82 12.44 -2.61
CA ASN A 166 -0.42 12.03 -2.45
C ASN A 166 -0.15 10.69 -3.15
N PHE A 167 0.96 10.60 -3.88
CA PHE A 167 1.33 9.41 -4.64
C PHE A 167 1.76 8.24 -3.74
N HIS A 168 2.42 8.53 -2.61
CA HIS A 168 2.84 7.54 -1.63
C HIS A 168 1.61 6.91 -0.96
N ALA A 169 0.68 7.76 -0.49
CA ALA A 169 -0.61 7.31 0.05
C ALA A 169 -1.40 6.44 -0.93
N ALA A 170 -1.39 6.79 -2.23
CA ALA A 170 -2.01 5.98 -3.28
C ALA A 170 -1.31 4.62 -3.43
N HIS A 171 0.01 4.61 -3.52
CA HIS A 171 0.79 3.38 -3.69
C HIS A 171 0.67 2.42 -2.49
N VAL A 172 0.70 2.94 -1.26
CA VAL A 172 0.46 2.17 -0.03
C VAL A 172 -0.97 1.59 -0.03
N THR A 173 -1.96 2.42 -0.34
CA THR A 173 -3.37 2.00 -0.39
C THR A 173 -3.61 0.89 -1.41
N GLY A 174 -3.02 1.01 -2.61
CA GLY A 174 -3.13 -0.02 -3.63
C GLY A 174 -2.41 -1.32 -3.23
N THR A 175 -1.27 -1.24 -2.54
CA THR A 175 -0.52 -2.43 -2.09
C THR A 175 -1.41 -3.27 -1.18
N ILE A 176 -2.23 -2.62 -0.36
CA ILE A 176 -3.20 -3.27 0.50
C ILE A 176 -4.39 -3.77 -0.32
N ALA A 177 -5.04 -2.91 -1.12
CA ALA A 177 -6.42 -3.15 -1.56
C ALA A 177 -6.69 -2.91 -3.06
N ALA A 178 -5.69 -2.71 -3.93
CA ALA A 178 -5.95 -2.58 -5.36
C ALA A 178 -6.73 -3.81 -5.89
N SER A 179 -7.78 -3.59 -6.68
CA SER A 179 -8.65 -4.64 -7.21
C SER A 179 -7.92 -5.56 -8.19
N GLY A 180 -6.84 -5.06 -8.78
CA GLY A 180 -6.15 -5.74 -9.87
C GLY A 180 -6.82 -5.48 -11.21
N PHE A 181 -7.43 -4.30 -11.39
CA PHE A 181 -7.89 -3.86 -12.71
C PHE A 181 -6.75 -3.95 -13.72
N LEU A 182 -5.58 -3.47 -13.31
CA LEU A 182 -4.29 -3.92 -13.82
C LEU A 182 -3.84 -5.11 -12.97
N PRO A 183 -3.79 -6.34 -13.53
CA PRO A 183 -3.45 -7.53 -12.76
C PRO A 183 -2.10 -7.42 -12.02
N ALA A 184 -1.18 -6.64 -12.56
CA ALA A 184 0.15 -6.37 -12.01
C ALA A 184 0.14 -5.55 -10.72
N ALA A 185 -0.90 -4.74 -10.50
CA ALA A 185 -1.08 -3.85 -9.37
C ALA A 185 -1.94 -4.46 -8.25
N LYS A 186 -2.54 -5.64 -8.48
CA LYS A 186 -3.44 -6.31 -7.53
C LYS A 186 -2.85 -6.31 -6.11
N GLY A 187 -3.59 -5.73 -5.17
CA GLY A 187 -3.22 -5.67 -3.77
C GLY A 187 -3.39 -7.01 -3.06
N MET A 188 -2.88 -7.09 -1.83
CA MET A 188 -2.87 -8.31 -1.03
C MET A 188 -4.28 -8.73 -0.59
N ALA A 189 -5.15 -7.75 -0.34
CA ALA A 189 -6.55 -7.88 0.06
C ALA A 189 -7.47 -7.13 -0.92
N PRO A 190 -7.61 -7.62 -2.16
CA PRO A 190 -8.26 -6.90 -3.28
C PRO A 190 -9.78 -6.72 -3.11
N GLN A 191 -10.40 -7.31 -2.08
CA GLN A 191 -11.81 -7.15 -1.71
C GLN A 191 -12.02 -6.40 -0.38
N ALA A 192 -10.94 -5.93 0.27
CA ALA A 192 -11.02 -5.08 1.44
C ALA A 192 -11.46 -3.65 1.08
N LYS A 193 -11.96 -2.92 2.08
CA LYS A 193 -12.14 -1.47 2.04
C LYS A 193 -10.96 -0.77 2.69
N VAL A 194 -10.72 0.48 2.33
CA VAL A 194 -9.70 1.32 2.95
C VAL A 194 -10.30 2.64 3.43
N ARG A 195 -9.93 3.04 4.63
CA ARG A 195 -10.14 4.39 5.17
C ARG A 195 -8.80 5.12 5.19
N GLY A 196 -8.66 6.12 4.33
CA GLY A 196 -7.45 6.93 4.22
C GLY A 196 -7.54 8.20 5.08
N TYR A 197 -6.41 8.53 5.68
CA TYR A 197 -6.19 9.67 6.57
C TYR A 197 -4.80 10.28 6.29
N MET A 198 -4.64 11.56 6.61
CA MET A 198 -3.35 12.21 6.75
C MET A 198 -2.79 11.98 8.16
N TRP A 199 -1.47 11.90 8.28
CA TRP A 199 -0.80 11.60 9.55
C TRP A 199 -0.93 12.69 10.64
N ASN A 200 -1.52 13.85 10.36
CA ASN A 200 -1.38 15.03 11.24
C ASN A 200 -2.09 14.86 12.59
N ASN A 201 -3.12 14.00 12.65
CA ASN A 201 -3.92 13.74 13.85
C ASN A 201 -4.00 12.23 14.17
N ASP A 202 -3.02 11.46 13.70
CA ASP A 202 -3.00 9.99 13.70
C ASP A 202 -3.36 9.34 15.05
N GLU A 203 -2.73 9.75 16.16
CA GLU A 203 -2.99 9.19 17.48
C GLU A 203 -4.46 9.40 17.90
N SER A 204 -5.00 10.61 17.67
CA SER A 204 -6.38 10.96 18.07
C SER A 204 -7.41 10.23 17.22
N GLU A 205 -7.18 10.20 15.91
CA GLU A 205 -8.07 9.55 14.95
C GLU A 205 -8.04 8.03 15.11
N ALA A 206 -6.86 7.44 15.28
CA ALA A 206 -6.72 6.02 15.52
C ALA A 206 -7.32 5.60 16.87
N THR A 207 -7.17 6.42 17.92
CA THR A 207 -7.85 6.17 19.21
C THR A 207 -9.37 6.13 19.02
N THR A 208 -9.93 7.09 18.28
CA THR A 208 -11.36 7.14 17.98
C THR A 208 -11.80 5.96 17.11
N ALA A 209 -11.01 5.60 16.10
CA ALA A 209 -11.29 4.47 15.23
C ALA A 209 -11.23 3.13 15.98
N ALA A 210 -10.24 2.94 16.86
CA ALA A 210 -10.11 1.77 17.73
C ALA A 210 -11.31 1.64 18.69
N ALA A 211 -11.75 2.75 19.29
CA ALA A 211 -12.98 2.77 20.11
C ALA A 211 -14.24 2.40 19.32
N ASN A 212 -14.23 2.57 18.00
CA ASN A 212 -15.30 2.18 17.08
C ASN A 212 -15.06 0.82 16.39
N GLY A 213 -14.14 -0.01 16.90
CA GLY A 213 -13.92 -1.38 16.44
C GLY A 213 -12.93 -1.56 15.29
N MET A 214 -12.02 -0.60 15.06
CA MET A 214 -10.88 -0.79 14.14
C MET A 214 -10.00 -1.96 14.60
N LEU A 215 -9.66 -2.85 13.66
CA LEU A 215 -8.83 -4.03 13.92
C LEU A 215 -7.38 -3.85 13.46
N LEU A 216 -7.15 -3.09 12.39
CA LEU A 216 -5.84 -2.97 11.77
C LEU A 216 -5.65 -1.57 11.16
N SER A 217 -4.46 -1.01 11.36
CA SER A 217 -4.01 0.20 10.66
C SER A 217 -2.62 0.03 10.06
N ASN A 218 -2.31 0.85 9.07
CA ASN A 218 -1.01 0.97 8.44
C ASN A 218 -0.47 2.40 8.57
N HIS A 219 0.79 2.50 8.98
CA HIS A 219 1.55 3.73 9.15
C HIS A 219 2.88 3.58 8.40
N SER A 220 2.95 4.12 7.19
CA SER A 220 4.15 4.02 6.32
C SER A 220 4.94 5.32 6.33
N TYR A 221 5.25 5.81 7.53
CA TYR A 221 5.99 7.04 7.75
C TYR A 221 6.83 6.93 9.02
N GLY A 222 7.72 7.90 9.21
CA GLY A 222 8.62 7.98 10.34
C GLY A 222 9.30 9.34 10.39
N TRP A 223 10.21 9.53 11.34
CA TRP A 223 10.97 10.76 11.44
C TRP A 223 12.08 10.80 10.39
N ASP A 224 12.48 12.02 9.99
CA ASP A 224 13.69 12.23 9.20
C ASP A 224 14.92 12.08 10.11
N ALA A 225 15.64 10.96 9.93
CA ALA A 225 16.82 10.60 10.72
C ALA A 225 17.88 11.71 10.74
N THR A 226 18.00 12.51 9.68
CA THR A 226 19.03 13.55 9.56
C THR A 226 18.79 14.77 10.46
N THR A 227 17.60 14.87 11.05
CA THR A 227 17.16 16.05 11.81
C THR A 227 16.91 15.78 13.29
N ILE A 228 17.06 14.52 13.73
CA ILE A 228 16.81 14.11 15.10
C ILE A 228 18.10 13.96 15.91
N SER A 229 18.00 13.98 17.23
CA SER A 229 19.15 13.82 18.13
C SER A 229 19.55 12.35 18.26
N ASP A 230 20.84 12.06 18.45
CA ASP A 230 21.39 10.70 18.60
C ASP A 230 20.62 9.88 19.66
N GLN A 231 20.26 10.51 20.78
CA GLN A 231 19.54 9.86 21.89
C GLN A 231 18.09 9.44 21.57
N TRP A 232 17.60 9.68 20.35
CA TRP A 232 16.26 9.32 19.90
C TRP A 232 16.22 8.08 19.00
N PHE A 233 17.37 7.66 18.46
CA PHE A 233 17.50 6.35 17.85
C PHE A 233 17.41 5.28 18.92
N GLY A 234 16.72 4.18 18.63
CA GLY A 234 16.52 3.05 19.55
C GLY A 234 15.61 3.33 20.74
N ALA A 235 15.40 4.60 21.12
CA ALA A 235 14.75 5.00 22.35
C ALA A 235 13.22 4.80 22.32
N TYR A 236 12.68 4.25 23.42
CA TYR A 236 11.24 4.23 23.68
C TYR A 236 10.80 5.57 24.30
N GLN A 237 10.15 6.41 23.50
CA GLN A 237 9.77 7.77 23.87
C GLN A 237 8.25 7.97 23.92
N THR A 238 7.80 9.23 24.05
CA THR A 238 6.39 9.61 24.18
C THR A 238 5.50 9.01 23.08
N ASP A 239 5.87 9.15 21.80
CA ASP A 239 5.06 8.67 20.68
C ASP A 239 4.90 7.14 20.71
N ALA A 240 6.00 6.40 20.93
CA ALA A 240 5.96 4.96 21.12
C ALA A 240 5.08 4.55 22.31
N ARG A 241 5.18 5.29 23.42
CA ARG A 241 4.35 5.08 24.61
C ARG A 241 2.87 5.35 24.35
N ASN A 242 2.53 6.41 23.63
CA ASN A 242 1.15 6.76 23.34
C ASN A 242 0.48 5.67 22.52
N TRP A 243 1.13 5.21 21.45
CA TRP A 243 0.65 4.08 20.65
C TRP A 243 0.50 2.79 21.46
N ASP A 244 1.46 2.47 22.33
CA ASP A 244 1.35 1.34 23.24
C ASP A 244 0.16 1.47 24.19
N VAL A 245 -0.14 2.66 24.70
CA VAL A 245 -1.31 2.93 25.55
C VAL A 245 -2.61 2.70 24.77
N ILE A 246 -2.69 3.13 23.51
CA ILE A 246 -3.86 2.89 22.66
C ILE A 246 -4.09 1.38 22.48
N MET A 247 -3.08 0.64 22.03
CA MET A 247 -3.19 -0.81 21.79
C MET A 247 -3.40 -1.62 23.07
N TYR A 248 -2.84 -1.17 24.20
CA TYR A 248 -3.11 -1.81 25.50
C TYR A 248 -4.58 -1.71 25.91
N ASN A 249 -5.23 -0.57 25.61
CA ASN A 249 -6.65 -0.36 25.91
C ASN A 249 -7.59 -0.83 24.79
N ALA A 250 -7.06 -1.15 23.60
CA ALA A 250 -7.78 -1.74 22.48
C ALA A 250 -7.08 -3.05 22.04
N PRO A 251 -7.16 -4.14 22.82
CA PRO A 251 -6.30 -5.32 22.66
C PRO A 251 -6.51 -6.13 21.36
N PHE A 252 -7.57 -5.84 20.59
CA PHE A 252 -7.83 -6.44 19.27
C PHE A 252 -7.38 -5.56 18.10
N TYR A 253 -6.90 -4.35 18.38
CA TYR A 253 -6.34 -3.45 17.38
C TYR A 253 -4.84 -3.69 17.23
N LEU A 254 -4.41 -3.92 15.99
CA LEU A 254 -3.00 -4.00 15.62
C LEU A 254 -2.60 -2.77 14.78
N MET A 255 -1.65 -2.00 15.30
CA MET A 255 -0.98 -0.95 14.54
C MET A 255 0.21 -1.55 13.79
N VAL A 256 0.26 -1.39 12.46
CA VAL A 256 1.39 -1.82 11.63
C VAL A 256 2.18 -0.61 11.20
N ASN A 257 3.50 -0.63 11.42
CA ASN A 257 4.40 0.48 11.10
C ASN A 257 5.57 0.03 10.22
N SER A 258 6.07 0.92 9.38
CA SER A 258 7.33 0.68 8.65
C SER A 258 8.55 0.77 9.58
N ALA A 259 9.61 0.00 9.31
CA ALA A 259 10.86 0.09 10.05
C ALA A 259 11.58 1.44 9.86
N GLY A 260 11.48 2.03 8.67
CA GLY A 260 12.29 3.16 8.21
C GLY A 260 13.23 2.75 7.06
N ASN A 261 13.83 3.76 6.42
CA ASN A 261 14.63 3.61 5.20
C ASN A 261 16.10 4.05 5.38
N ASP A 262 16.58 4.06 6.62
CA ASP A 262 17.89 4.60 7.02
C ASP A 262 18.95 3.51 7.15
N GLY A 263 18.71 2.32 6.61
CA GLY A 263 19.59 1.16 6.77
C GLY A 263 20.99 1.31 6.17
N THR A 264 21.19 2.28 5.29
CA THR A 264 22.52 2.66 4.75
C THR A 264 23.09 3.94 5.37
N ASP A 265 22.34 4.60 6.25
CA ASP A 265 22.77 5.82 6.91
C ASP A 265 23.56 5.50 8.18
N ASN A 266 24.88 5.56 8.07
CA ASN A 266 25.81 5.34 9.18
C ASN A 266 26.27 6.64 9.83
N THR A 267 25.56 7.75 9.60
CA THR A 267 26.01 9.11 9.95
C THR A 267 25.03 9.88 10.83
N SER A 268 23.73 9.64 10.71
CA SER A 268 22.71 10.36 11.49
C SER A 268 22.66 10.00 12.97
N ASN A 269 23.11 8.79 13.35
CA ASN A 269 23.32 8.41 14.73
C ASN A 269 24.83 8.33 14.98
N ALA A 270 25.40 9.34 15.63
CA ALA A 270 26.82 9.42 15.93
C ALA A 270 27.24 8.51 17.10
N PHE A 271 26.28 8.07 17.93
CA PHE A 271 26.51 7.21 19.10
C PHE A 271 25.60 5.97 19.07
N PRO A 272 25.68 5.14 18.01
CA PRO A 272 24.82 3.98 17.89
C PRO A 272 25.08 2.97 19.01
N LEU A 273 24.06 2.20 19.38
CA LEU A 273 24.14 1.20 20.43
C LEU A 273 25.39 0.29 20.28
N LEU A 274 26.21 0.22 21.34
CA LEU A 274 27.49 -0.50 21.38
C LEU A 274 28.53 -0.05 20.33
N GLY A 275 28.38 1.15 19.77
CA GLY A 275 29.28 1.73 18.77
C GLY A 275 29.21 1.07 17.40
N ASN A 276 28.13 0.32 17.08
CA ASN A 276 27.99 -0.32 15.78
C ASN A 276 27.08 0.49 14.85
N PRO A 277 27.63 1.18 13.84
CA PRO A 277 26.85 2.05 12.97
C PRO A 277 25.90 1.30 12.03
N ASN A 278 25.99 -0.03 11.89
CA ASN A 278 25.06 -0.79 11.04
C ASN A 278 23.72 -1.12 11.73
N TYR A 279 23.56 -0.72 13.00
CA TYR A 279 22.38 -0.99 13.81
C TYR A 279 21.84 0.32 14.41
N ASP A 280 20.78 0.18 15.21
CA ASP A 280 20.22 1.28 16.00
C ASP A 280 19.71 2.43 15.10
N LYS A 281 18.86 2.06 14.14
CA LYS A 281 18.26 2.96 13.14
C LYS A 281 16.78 3.23 13.37
N LEU A 282 16.13 2.44 14.22
CA LEU A 282 14.72 2.63 14.53
C LEU A 282 14.54 3.87 15.40
N ASN A 283 13.44 4.59 15.22
CA ASN A 283 13.11 5.79 15.98
C ASN A 283 11.59 5.96 16.07
N GLY A 284 11.13 6.91 16.87
CA GLY A 284 9.72 7.28 16.99
C GLY A 284 8.81 6.07 17.28
N ILE A 285 7.72 5.97 16.53
CA ILE A 285 6.70 4.94 16.74
C ILE A 285 7.18 3.51 16.39
N SER A 286 8.29 3.36 15.66
CA SER A 286 8.90 2.05 15.37
C SER A 286 9.49 1.38 16.60
N THR A 287 9.71 2.10 17.70
CA THR A 287 10.21 1.53 18.95
C THR A 287 9.10 1.10 19.92
N ALA A 288 7.82 1.29 19.57
CA ALA A 288 6.68 0.80 20.36
C ALA A 288 6.73 -0.72 20.56
N LYS A 289 6.17 -1.23 21.66
CA LYS A 289 6.23 -2.66 21.99
C LYS A 289 5.08 -3.44 21.34
N ASN A 290 3.90 -2.84 21.29
CA ASN A 290 2.65 -3.51 20.93
C ASN A 290 2.34 -3.43 19.42
N ASN A 291 3.08 -2.63 18.65
CA ASN A 291 2.92 -2.57 17.20
C ASN A 291 3.62 -3.73 16.48
N LEU A 292 3.30 -3.88 15.20
CA LEU A 292 4.01 -4.75 14.27
C LEU A 292 4.84 -3.89 13.31
N VAL A 293 6.16 -3.94 13.45
CA VAL A 293 7.12 -3.21 12.63
C VAL A 293 7.62 -4.09 11.50
N ILE A 294 7.49 -3.58 10.28
CA ILE A 294 7.79 -4.31 9.05
C ILE A 294 9.11 -3.81 8.45
N ALA A 295 10.09 -4.71 8.34
CA ALA A 295 11.29 -4.49 7.56
C ALA A 295 11.04 -4.69 6.05
N ALA A 296 11.87 -4.09 5.21
CA ALA A 296 11.81 -4.27 3.76
C ALA A 296 12.85 -5.30 3.30
N ALA A 297 12.42 -6.28 2.50
CA ALA A 297 13.26 -7.21 1.77
C ALA A 297 13.12 -7.04 0.25
N ASN A 298 14.11 -7.57 -0.47
CA ASN A 298 13.99 -7.84 -1.90
C ASN A 298 12.94 -8.94 -2.17
N ASP A 299 12.61 -9.14 -3.44
CA ASP A 299 11.80 -10.28 -3.90
C ASP A 299 12.32 -11.59 -3.28
N ALA A 300 11.43 -12.33 -2.60
CA ALA A 300 11.76 -13.62 -2.04
C ALA A 300 11.64 -14.69 -3.13
N ASN A 301 12.58 -15.63 -3.14
CA ASN A 301 12.49 -16.82 -3.96
C ASN A 301 11.61 -17.85 -3.23
N ILE A 302 10.44 -18.11 -3.81
CA ILE A 302 9.43 -19.02 -3.29
C ILE A 302 9.26 -20.17 -4.29
N ASP A 303 9.33 -21.41 -3.81
CA ASP A 303 9.11 -22.57 -4.68
C ASP A 303 7.61 -22.76 -5.02
N ALA A 304 7.32 -23.71 -5.91
CA ALA A 304 5.94 -23.98 -6.36
C ALA A 304 5.00 -24.46 -5.23
N ASN A 305 5.54 -25.02 -4.15
CA ASN A 305 4.77 -25.46 -2.99
C ASN A 305 4.57 -24.33 -1.97
N GLY A 306 5.10 -23.14 -2.25
CA GLY A 306 5.04 -22.00 -1.35
C GLY A 306 6.06 -22.08 -0.22
N ASN A 307 7.21 -22.77 -0.36
CA ASN A 307 8.31 -22.76 0.61
C ASN A 307 9.27 -21.58 0.39
N LEU A 308 9.89 -21.08 1.46
CA LEU A 308 10.93 -20.05 1.34
C LEU A 308 12.21 -20.72 0.88
N VAL A 309 12.74 -20.35 -0.29
CA VAL A 309 14.06 -20.81 -0.74
C VAL A 309 15.13 -19.84 -0.25
N SER A 310 14.95 -18.55 -0.54
CA SER A 310 15.89 -17.50 -0.14
C SER A 310 15.23 -16.13 -0.15
N VAL A 311 15.72 -15.24 0.69
CA VAL A 311 15.39 -13.81 0.68
C VAL A 311 16.55 -13.03 1.27
N SER A 312 16.73 -11.79 0.83
CA SER A 312 17.72 -10.86 1.36
C SER A 312 17.03 -9.59 1.81
N ILE A 313 17.48 -9.02 2.93
CA ILE A 313 17.01 -7.72 3.37
C ILE A 313 17.36 -6.63 2.35
N ALA A 314 16.47 -5.65 2.17
CA ALA A 314 16.78 -4.46 1.38
C ALA A 314 17.80 -3.62 2.16
N SER A 315 18.84 -3.12 1.48
CA SER A 315 19.92 -2.40 2.15
C SER A 315 19.44 -1.15 2.91
N PHE A 316 18.39 -0.51 2.41
CA PHE A 316 17.81 0.68 3.04
C PHE A 316 16.94 0.36 4.26
N SER A 317 16.54 -0.90 4.51
CA SER A 317 15.63 -1.18 5.63
C SER A 317 16.30 -0.89 6.96
N SER A 318 15.75 0.04 7.75
CA SER A 318 16.28 0.39 9.07
C SER A 318 16.36 -0.85 9.98
N GLN A 319 17.48 -1.00 10.66
CA GLN A 319 17.76 -2.13 11.55
C GLN A 319 17.63 -1.71 13.02
N GLY A 320 17.10 -2.60 13.86
CA GLY A 320 17.23 -2.49 15.31
C GLY A 320 18.62 -2.88 15.79
N PRO A 321 18.77 -3.33 17.04
CA PRO A 321 17.72 -3.44 18.06
C PRO A 321 17.25 -2.05 18.52
N THR A 322 16.26 -2.01 19.41
CA THR A 322 16.03 -0.81 20.23
C THR A 322 17.11 -0.69 21.33
N ASP A 323 17.21 0.47 21.98
CA ASP A 323 18.22 0.75 23.03
C ASP A 323 18.13 -0.21 24.22
N ASP A 324 16.92 -0.67 24.52
CA ASP A 324 16.64 -1.66 25.55
C ASP A 324 16.74 -3.11 25.04
N PHE A 325 17.45 -3.31 23.91
CA PHE A 325 17.76 -4.60 23.28
C PHE A 325 16.55 -5.42 22.82
N ARG A 326 15.37 -4.81 22.64
CA ARG A 326 14.24 -5.52 22.02
C ARG A 326 14.54 -5.77 20.55
N ILE A 327 14.07 -6.91 20.06
CA ILE A 327 14.13 -7.26 18.66
C ILE A 327 13.04 -6.49 17.92
N LYS A 328 13.47 -5.60 17.03
CA LYS A 328 12.67 -4.93 16.02
C LYS A 328 13.56 -4.75 14.77
N PRO A 329 13.00 -4.66 13.55
CA PRO A 329 11.61 -4.92 13.17
C PRO A 329 11.15 -6.34 13.52
N ASP A 330 9.83 -6.57 13.64
CA ASP A 330 9.29 -7.85 14.08
C ASP A 330 9.29 -8.90 12.96
N ILE A 331 8.88 -8.48 11.76
CA ILE A 331 8.82 -9.33 10.56
C ILE A 331 9.25 -8.54 9.33
N THR A 332 9.35 -9.22 8.19
CA THR A 332 9.83 -8.63 6.93
C THR A 332 8.83 -8.87 5.81
N GLY A 333 8.56 -7.83 5.03
CA GLY A 333 7.78 -7.90 3.80
C GLY A 333 8.64 -7.55 2.57
N ASN A 334 8.12 -7.81 1.38
CA ASN A 334 8.75 -7.31 0.16
C ASN A 334 8.49 -5.81 0.03
N GLY A 335 9.56 -5.01 0.00
CA GLY A 335 9.47 -3.54 -0.05
C GLY A 335 10.23 -2.91 -1.21
N VAL A 336 10.70 -3.69 -2.18
CA VAL A 336 11.57 -3.19 -3.26
C VAL A 336 10.84 -3.25 -4.60
N GLY A 337 10.77 -2.10 -5.27
CA GLY A 337 10.29 -2.03 -6.66
C GLY A 337 8.80 -2.34 -6.85
N LEU A 338 7.97 -2.18 -5.82
CA LEU A 338 6.54 -2.49 -5.86
C LEU A 338 5.77 -1.64 -6.89
N THR A 339 4.81 -2.22 -7.60
CA THR A 339 3.89 -1.51 -8.50
C THR A 339 2.51 -1.53 -7.89
N SER A 340 1.88 -0.38 -7.65
CA SER A 340 0.57 -0.34 -7.03
C SER A 340 -0.26 0.85 -7.49
#